data_AF-A0A225UIP7-F1
#
_entry.id   AF-A0A225UIP7-F1
#
_cell.length_a   1.000
_cell.length_b   1.000
_cell.length_c   1.000
_cell.angle_alpha   90.00
_cell.angle_beta   90.00
_cell.angle_gamma   90.00
#
_symmetry.space_group_name_H-M   'P 1'
#
loop_
_entity.id
_entity.type
_entity.pdbx_description
1 polymer ?
#
loop_
_entity_poly.entity_id
_entity_poly.type
_entity_poly.pdbx_seq_one_letter_code
_entity_poly.pdbx_strand_id
1 'polypeptide(L)'
;MQFKENRHLVDSTKMTAGWDPWLQAIRGKTVRLLIYEYGLAIAKGQDLKEFTRICIVPPETDRAGATARLACKKSSRSFSISGRKPSKAQQLMWTNHLTRNLNRSTWESAISQPPPDHIAGLLQAANSRMEEHISTSLRSAHLALDCVIASIAENNQLREDWRHMDKDWMLKLLPWLLAKSLLN
;
A
#
# COMPACT_ATOMS: atom_id res chain seq x y z
N MET A 1 -22.42 3.52 24.12
CA MET A 1 -23.57 3.60 25.05
C MET A 1 -23.14 2.98 26.36
N GLN A 2 -23.41 3.60 27.52
CA GLN A 2 -22.94 3.14 28.83
C GLN A 2 -24.06 3.26 29.88
N PHE A 3 -24.20 2.29 30.78
CA PHE A 3 -25.11 2.39 31.92
C PHE A 3 -24.42 3.04 33.13
N LYS A 4 -25.16 3.84 33.89
CA LYS A 4 -24.70 4.49 35.13
C LYS A 4 -25.70 4.24 36.26
N GLU A 5 -25.23 3.62 37.34
CA GLU A 5 -25.98 3.38 38.59
C GLU A 5 -25.29 4.15 39.72
N ASN A 6 -26.05 4.90 40.53
CA ASN A 6 -25.54 5.57 41.74
C ASN A 6 -24.18 6.29 41.57
N ARG A 7 -24.02 6.99 40.44
CA ARG A 7 -22.80 7.73 40.01
C ARG A 7 -21.65 6.89 39.47
N HIS A 8 -21.74 5.57 39.48
CA HIS A 8 -20.72 4.67 38.93
C HIS A 8 -21.12 4.17 37.52
N LEU A 9 -20.15 4.15 36.60
CA LEU A 9 -20.35 3.53 35.29
C LEU A 9 -20.30 2.02 35.43
N VAL A 10 -21.26 1.34 34.81
CA VAL A 10 -21.34 -0.12 34.78
C VAL A 10 -20.28 -0.64 33.84
N ASP A 11 -19.52 -1.64 34.26
CA ASP A 11 -18.49 -2.27 33.44
C ASP A 11 -19.10 -3.07 32.29
N SER A 12 -18.83 -2.64 31.06
CA SER A 12 -19.33 -3.24 29.83
C SER A 12 -18.60 -4.53 29.45
N THR A 13 -17.49 -4.86 30.13
CA THR A 13 -16.69 -6.07 29.85
C THR A 13 -17.21 -7.32 30.52
N LYS A 14 -18.30 -7.22 31.30
CA LYS A 14 -18.99 -8.39 31.84
C LYS A 14 -19.43 -9.30 30.67
N MET A 15 -18.89 -10.52 30.63
CA MET A 15 -19.34 -11.58 29.72
C MET A 15 -20.85 -11.77 29.85
N THR A 16 -21.51 -12.30 28.82
CA THR A 16 -22.98 -12.51 28.77
C THR A 16 -23.55 -13.12 30.06
N ALA A 17 -22.80 -14.03 30.71
CA ALA A 17 -23.14 -14.66 31.99
C ALA A 17 -23.23 -13.72 33.22
N GLY A 18 -22.59 -12.55 33.18
CA GLY A 18 -22.59 -11.57 34.28
C GLY A 18 -23.74 -10.56 34.21
N TRP A 19 -24.53 -10.56 33.14
CA TRP A 19 -25.64 -9.63 32.96
C TRP A 19 -26.90 -10.08 33.70
N ASP A 20 -27.23 -11.37 33.70
CA ASP A 20 -28.43 -11.87 34.39
C ASP A 20 -28.41 -11.61 35.90
N PRO A 21 -27.32 -11.88 36.64
CA PRO A 21 -27.25 -11.54 38.06
C PRO A 21 -27.32 -10.03 38.32
N TRP A 22 -26.74 -9.22 37.44
CA TRP A 22 -26.78 -7.75 37.56
C TRP A 22 -28.19 -7.21 37.30
N LEU A 23 -28.90 -7.75 36.30
CA LEU A 23 -30.30 -7.40 36.01
C LEU A 23 -31.23 -7.76 37.17
N GLN A 24 -30.99 -8.86 37.88
CA GLN A 24 -31.73 -9.17 39.10
C GLN A 24 -31.41 -8.18 40.23
N ALA A 25 -30.13 -7.83 40.41
CA ALA A 25 -29.68 -6.90 41.46
C ALA A 25 -30.10 -5.44 41.25
N ILE A 26 -30.46 -5.07 40.01
CA ILE A 26 -30.87 -3.71 39.62
C ILE A 26 -32.39 -3.51 39.56
N ARG A 27 -33.18 -4.57 39.79
CA ARG A 27 -34.65 -4.48 39.78
C ARG A 27 -35.12 -3.44 40.80
N GLY A 28 -35.96 -2.51 40.33
CA GLY A 28 -36.50 -1.42 41.14
C GLY A 28 -35.56 -0.23 41.36
N LYS A 29 -34.31 -0.28 40.85
CA LYS A 29 -33.35 0.84 40.94
C LYS A 29 -33.35 1.67 39.66
N THR A 30 -33.07 2.96 39.79
CA THR A 30 -32.95 3.88 38.64
C THR A 30 -31.57 3.78 38.00
N VAL A 31 -31.51 3.34 36.73
CA VAL A 31 -30.28 3.32 35.92
C VAL A 31 -30.38 4.38 34.84
N ARG A 32 -29.28 5.12 34.63
CA ARG A 32 -29.19 6.09 33.53
C ARG A 32 -28.45 5.48 32.35
N LEU A 33 -29.04 5.54 31.16
CA LEU A 33 -28.35 5.24 29.91
C LEU A 33 -27.68 6.53 29.40
N LEU A 34 -26.36 6.46 29.21
CA LEU A 34 -25.56 7.54 28.66
C LEU A 34 -25.25 7.19 27.20
N ILE A 35 -25.78 8.00 26.30
CA ILE A 35 -25.51 7.94 24.86
C ILE A 35 -24.62 9.14 24.56
N TYR A 36 -23.35 8.86 24.23
CA TYR A 36 -22.40 9.90 23.82
C TYR A 36 -22.38 9.94 22.30
N GLU A 37 -22.80 11.06 21.72
CA GLU A 37 -22.63 11.31 20.29
C GLU A 37 -21.22 11.84 20.01
N TYR A 38 -20.67 11.44 18.86
CA TYR A 38 -19.34 11.85 18.44
C TYR A 38 -19.30 13.37 18.25
N GLY A 39 -18.42 14.06 18.98
CA GLY A 39 -18.26 15.51 18.94
C GLY A 39 -18.91 16.28 20.10
N LEU A 40 -19.66 15.62 20.99
CA LEU A 40 -20.18 16.25 22.21
C LEU A 40 -19.19 16.18 23.37
N ALA A 41 -18.99 17.31 24.06
CA ALA A 41 -18.09 17.41 25.19
C ALA A 41 -18.68 16.76 26.46
N ILE A 42 -17.90 15.88 27.11
CA ILE A 42 -18.25 15.35 28.44
C ILE A 42 -17.92 16.43 29.47
N ALA A 43 -18.94 17.15 29.94
CA ALA A 43 -18.79 18.35 30.77
C ALA A 43 -18.15 18.09 32.15
N LYS A 44 -18.28 16.88 32.71
CA LYS A 44 -17.72 16.53 34.01
C LYS A 44 -16.40 15.79 33.87
N GLY A 45 -15.31 16.37 34.37
CA GLY A 45 -13.97 15.80 34.28
C GLY A 45 -13.83 14.38 34.88
N GLN A 46 -14.59 14.06 35.93
CA GLN A 46 -14.58 12.71 36.51
C GLN A 46 -15.25 11.68 35.59
N ASP A 47 -16.35 12.06 34.93
CA ASP A 47 -17.04 11.20 33.96
C ASP A 47 -16.18 11.02 32.69
N LEU A 48 -15.43 12.06 32.27
CA LEU A 48 -14.49 11.97 31.15
C LEU A 48 -13.31 11.03 31.47
N LYS A 49 -12.74 11.12 32.68
CA LYS A 49 -11.65 10.22 33.10
C LYS A 49 -12.10 8.77 33.14
N GLU A 50 -13.26 8.51 33.73
CA GLU A 50 -13.79 7.15 33.83
C GLU A 50 -14.22 6.60 32.46
N PHE A 51 -14.84 7.43 31.61
CA PHE A 51 -15.12 7.07 30.22
C PHE A 51 -13.85 6.77 29.44
N THR A 52 -12.81 7.59 29.58
CA THR A 52 -11.51 7.35 28.94
C THR A 52 -10.92 6.03 29.41
N ARG A 53 -10.93 5.77 30.73
CA ARG A 53 -10.41 4.53 31.32
C ARG A 53 -11.14 3.27 30.84
N ILE A 54 -12.46 3.32 30.71
CA ILE A 54 -13.28 2.14 30.35
C ILE A 54 -13.39 1.96 28.83
N CYS A 55 -13.55 3.05 28.08
CA CYS A 55 -13.93 2.99 26.67
C CYS A 55 -12.78 3.32 25.70
N ILE A 56 -11.74 4.04 26.14
CA ILE A 56 -10.63 4.47 25.28
C ILE A 56 -9.34 3.71 25.64
N VAL A 57 -9.06 3.54 26.93
CA VAL A 57 -7.88 2.82 27.43
C VAL A 57 -8.17 1.32 27.39
N PRO A 58 -7.43 0.52 26.61
CA PRO A 58 -7.66 -0.92 26.54
C PRO A 58 -7.37 -1.60 27.89
N PRO A 59 -8.04 -2.71 28.23
CA PRO A 59 -7.81 -3.46 29.48
C PRO A 59 -6.37 -4.04 29.58
N GLU A 60 -5.69 -4.24 28.46
CA GLU A 60 -4.32 -4.74 28.39
C GLU A 60 -3.41 -3.73 27.70
N THR A 61 -2.55 -3.09 28.50
CA THR A 61 -1.40 -2.30 28.03
C THR A 61 -0.12 -3.05 28.40
N ASP A 62 0.76 -3.28 27.42
CA ASP A 62 2.16 -3.53 27.75
C ASP A 62 2.80 -2.25 28.32
N ARG A 63 4.01 -2.35 28.88
CA ARG A 63 4.71 -1.31 29.67
C ARG A 63 4.86 0.08 29.02
N ALA A 64 4.38 0.30 27.79
CA ALA A 64 4.48 1.56 27.07
C ALA A 64 3.12 2.19 26.68
N GLY A 65 1.97 1.66 27.12
CA GLY A 65 0.70 2.42 27.03
C GLY A 65 0.13 2.61 25.62
N ALA A 66 0.49 1.77 24.63
CA ALA A 66 0.02 1.91 23.25
C ALA A 66 -0.87 0.73 22.83
N THR A 67 -2.09 1.02 22.35
CA THR A 67 -2.97 0.05 21.68
C THR A 67 -2.23 -0.64 20.52
N ALA A 68 -1.90 -1.92 20.69
CA ALA A 68 -1.62 -2.97 19.69
C ALA A 68 -0.89 -2.60 18.36
N ARG A 69 -0.08 -1.54 18.32
CA ARG A 69 0.66 -1.14 17.10
C ARG A 69 1.69 -2.19 16.66
N LEU A 70 2.23 -2.96 17.61
CA LEU A 70 3.18 -4.04 17.37
C LEU A 70 2.52 -5.32 16.82
N ALA A 71 1.32 -5.67 17.27
CA ALA A 71 0.58 -6.81 16.73
C ALA A 71 0.17 -6.56 15.28
N CYS A 72 -0.29 -5.33 14.99
CA CYS A 72 -0.57 -4.81 13.65
C CYS A 72 0.69 -4.80 12.74
N LYS A 73 1.87 -4.47 13.28
CA LYS A 73 3.15 -4.58 12.56
C LYS A 73 3.57 -6.03 12.28
N LYS A 74 3.38 -6.94 13.23
CA LYS A 74 3.70 -8.38 13.05
C LYS A 74 2.78 -9.02 12.00
N SER A 75 1.47 -8.76 12.06
CA SER A 75 0.52 -9.23 11.03
C SER A 75 0.80 -8.63 9.65
N SER A 76 1.20 -7.36 9.58
CA SER A 76 1.48 -6.69 8.30
C SER A 76 2.63 -7.30 7.49
N ARG A 77 3.55 -8.01 8.14
CA ARG A 77 4.67 -8.69 7.46
C ARG A 77 4.27 -10.04 6.85
N SER A 78 3.14 -10.61 7.27
CA SER A 78 2.70 -11.94 6.85
C SER A 78 1.75 -11.93 5.66
N PHE A 79 1.37 -10.75 5.14
CA PHE A 79 0.54 -10.66 3.95
C PHE A 79 1.31 -11.07 2.70
N SER A 80 0.90 -12.17 2.08
CA SER A 80 1.36 -12.61 0.76
C SER A 80 0.12 -12.95 -0.08
N ILE A 81 -0.04 -12.28 -1.21
CA ILE A 81 -1.10 -12.62 -2.18
C ILE A 81 -0.39 -13.21 -3.39
N SER A 82 -0.54 -14.52 -3.60
CA SER A 82 -0.02 -15.22 -4.79
C SER A 82 1.44 -14.86 -5.12
N GLY A 83 2.30 -14.77 -4.09
CA GLY A 83 3.73 -14.43 -4.24
C GLY A 83 4.07 -12.95 -4.40
N ARG A 84 3.08 -12.05 -4.47
CA ARG A 84 3.30 -10.58 -4.50
C ARG A 84 3.07 -9.96 -3.11
N LYS A 85 3.95 -9.02 -2.75
CA LYS A 85 3.79 -8.21 -1.53
C LYS A 85 2.83 -7.05 -1.81
N PRO A 86 1.71 -6.92 -1.08
CA PRO A 86 0.84 -5.77 -1.23
C PRO A 86 1.58 -4.47 -0.85
N SER A 87 1.20 -3.35 -1.48
CA SER A 87 1.74 -2.04 -1.14
C SER A 87 1.42 -1.68 0.33
N LYS A 88 2.18 -0.74 0.89
CA LYS A 88 1.95 -0.27 2.27
C LYS A 88 0.51 0.21 2.50
N ALA A 89 -0.09 0.91 1.53
CA ALA A 89 -1.47 1.39 1.64
C ALA A 89 -2.47 0.23 1.71
N GLN A 90 -2.25 -0.81 0.91
CA GLN A 90 -3.09 -2.00 0.89
C GLN A 90 -2.92 -2.85 2.15
N GLN A 91 -1.67 -3.00 2.64
CA GLN A 91 -1.39 -3.63 3.94
C GLN A 91 -2.10 -2.90 5.08
N LEU A 92 -2.14 -1.56 5.05
CA LEU A 92 -2.82 -0.76 6.06
C LEU A 92 -4.34 -0.92 5.97
N MET A 93 -4.93 -0.89 4.77
CA MET A 93 -6.37 -1.12 4.58
C MET A 93 -6.78 -2.51 5.05
N TRP A 94 -6.02 -3.53 4.69
CA TRP A 94 -6.31 -4.90 5.11
C TRP A 94 -6.14 -5.08 6.62
N THR A 95 -5.04 -4.58 7.20
CA THR A 95 -4.89 -4.66 8.66
C THR A 95 -5.98 -3.88 9.41
N ASN A 96 -6.41 -2.73 8.88
CA ASN A 96 -7.53 -1.97 9.45
C ASN A 96 -8.84 -2.77 9.36
N HIS A 97 -9.06 -3.50 8.27
CA HIS A 97 -10.23 -4.36 8.14
C HIS A 97 -10.19 -5.50 9.18
N LEU A 98 -9.07 -6.19 9.33
CA LEU A 98 -8.91 -7.28 10.31
C LEU A 98 -9.09 -6.77 11.75
N THR A 99 -8.46 -5.65 12.10
CA THR A 99 -8.47 -5.11 13.46
C THR A 99 -9.84 -4.56 13.88
N ARG A 100 -10.65 -4.09 12.93
CA ARG A 100 -11.98 -3.52 13.21
C ARG A 100 -13.09 -4.55 13.18
N ASN A 101 -12.95 -5.61 12.39
CA ASN A 101 -14.04 -6.54 12.11
C ASN A 101 -13.80 -7.97 12.61
N LEU A 102 -12.58 -8.31 13.02
CA LEU A 102 -12.24 -9.67 13.46
C LEU A 102 -11.57 -9.69 14.84
N ASN A 103 -11.86 -10.76 15.58
CA ASN A 103 -11.23 -11.03 16.86
C ASN A 103 -9.75 -11.40 16.66
N ARG A 104 -8.90 -11.02 17.62
CA ARG A 104 -7.45 -11.26 17.56
C ARG A 104 -7.08 -12.74 17.37
N SER A 105 -7.85 -13.65 17.94
CA SER A 105 -7.69 -15.10 17.79
C SER A 105 -7.90 -15.61 16.35
N THR A 106 -8.56 -14.83 15.51
CA THR A 106 -8.90 -15.19 14.12
C THR A 106 -7.98 -14.53 13.08
N TRP A 107 -7.08 -13.63 13.50
CA TRP A 107 -6.25 -12.86 12.57
C TRP A 107 -5.29 -13.72 11.77
N GLU A 108 -4.58 -14.69 12.37
CA GLU A 108 -3.61 -15.51 11.63
C GLU A 108 -4.26 -16.35 10.53
N SER A 109 -5.45 -16.89 10.80
CA SER A 109 -6.25 -17.59 9.80
C SER A 109 -6.71 -16.61 8.71
N ALA A 110 -7.21 -15.43 9.07
CA ALA A 110 -7.71 -14.43 8.13
C ALA A 110 -6.61 -13.76 7.28
N ILE A 111 -5.38 -13.65 7.78
CA ILE A 111 -4.21 -13.18 7.00
C ILE A 111 -3.82 -14.19 5.92
N SER A 112 -4.08 -15.48 6.17
CA SER A 112 -3.84 -16.55 5.21
C SER A 112 -4.92 -16.66 4.13
N GLN A 113 -6.06 -15.99 4.33
CA GLN A 113 -7.14 -15.91 3.35
C GLN A 113 -6.90 -14.74 2.38
N PRO A 114 -7.51 -14.76 1.19
CA PRO A 114 -7.49 -13.59 0.30
C PRO A 114 -8.15 -12.37 0.97
N PRO A 115 -7.73 -11.15 0.60
CA PRO A 115 -8.33 -9.94 1.13
C PRO A 115 -9.81 -9.82 0.70
N PRO A 116 -10.66 -9.15 1.50
CA PRO A 116 -12.06 -8.88 1.14
C PRO A 116 -12.18 -8.19 -0.23
N ASP A 117 -13.25 -8.48 -0.96
CA ASP A 117 -13.44 -8.08 -2.37
C ASP A 117 -13.23 -6.58 -2.65
N HIS A 118 -13.69 -5.72 -1.75
CA HIS A 118 -13.50 -4.26 -1.90
C HIS A 118 -12.02 -3.83 -1.79
N ILE A 119 -11.21 -4.55 -1.01
CA ILE A 119 -9.76 -4.34 -0.92
C ILE A 119 -9.07 -5.03 -2.12
N ALA A 120 -9.55 -6.21 -2.51
CA ALA A 120 -9.05 -6.96 -3.67
C ALA A 120 -9.22 -6.17 -4.98
N GLY A 121 -10.36 -5.49 -5.18
CA GLY A 121 -10.58 -4.63 -6.35
C GLY A 121 -9.59 -3.47 -6.43
N LEU A 122 -9.29 -2.84 -5.30
CA LEU A 122 -8.26 -1.77 -5.22
C LEU A 122 -6.85 -2.32 -5.45
N LEU A 123 -6.57 -3.55 -5.02
CA LEU A 123 -5.33 -4.27 -5.29
C LEU A 123 -5.16 -4.54 -6.79
N GLN A 124 -6.20 -5.02 -7.45
CA GLN A 124 -6.20 -5.33 -8.87
C GLN A 124 -6.02 -4.08 -9.73
N ALA A 125 -6.72 -2.99 -9.39
CA ALA A 125 -6.56 -1.71 -10.08
C ALA A 125 -5.12 -1.16 -9.97
N ALA A 126 -4.53 -1.19 -8.78
CA ALA A 126 -3.14 -0.76 -8.59
C ALA A 126 -2.15 -1.62 -9.39
N ASN A 127 -2.35 -2.95 -9.43
CA ASN A 127 -1.53 -3.84 -10.23
C ASN A 127 -1.66 -3.53 -11.73
N SER A 128 -2.88 -3.35 -12.24
CA SER A 128 -3.10 -3.04 -13.66
C SER A 128 -2.37 -1.78 -14.11
N ARG A 129 -2.40 -0.72 -13.30
CA ARG A 129 -1.71 0.54 -13.57
C ARG A 129 -0.18 0.38 -13.57
N MET A 130 0.35 -0.45 -12.67
CA MET A 130 1.79 -0.72 -12.63
C MET A 130 2.24 -1.51 -13.86
N GLU A 131 1.51 -2.56 -14.24
CA GLU A 131 1.80 -3.37 -15.43
C GLU A 131 1.73 -2.52 -16.72
N GLU A 132 0.75 -1.62 -16.81
CA GLU A 132 0.62 -0.67 -17.93
C GLU A 132 1.82 0.29 -18.01
N HIS A 133 2.28 0.82 -16.86
CA HIS A 133 3.45 1.69 -16.81
C HIS A 133 4.73 0.96 -17.23
N ILE A 134 4.93 -0.27 -16.74
CA ILE A 134 6.08 -1.11 -17.14
C ILE A 134 6.03 -1.39 -18.64
N SER A 135 4.87 -1.78 -19.17
CA SER A 135 4.68 -2.06 -20.60
C SER A 135 4.98 -0.83 -21.45
N THR A 136 4.51 0.34 -21.03
CA THR A 136 4.78 1.61 -21.72
C THR A 136 6.25 1.97 -21.71
N SER A 137 6.91 1.82 -20.55
CA SER A 137 8.34 2.07 -20.40
C SER A 137 9.18 1.12 -21.28
N LEU A 138 8.89 -0.18 -21.26
CA LEU A 138 9.55 -1.17 -22.10
C LEU A 138 9.38 -0.86 -23.59
N ARG A 139 8.16 -0.51 -24.01
CA ARG A 139 7.89 -0.09 -25.39
C ARG A 139 8.72 1.13 -25.78
N SER A 140 8.79 2.14 -24.91
CA SER A 140 9.59 3.34 -25.17
C SER A 140 11.10 3.05 -25.26
N ALA A 141 11.60 2.14 -24.41
CA ALA A 141 13.00 1.72 -24.42
C ALA A 141 13.36 0.94 -25.69
N HIS A 142 12.49 0.03 -26.14
CA HIS A 142 12.70 -0.69 -27.40
C HIS A 142 12.70 0.25 -28.61
N LEU A 143 11.75 1.19 -28.68
CA LEU A 143 11.74 2.18 -29.77
C LEU A 143 13.01 3.03 -29.79
N ALA A 144 13.49 3.48 -28.62
CA ALA A 144 14.74 4.22 -28.54
C ALA A 144 15.95 3.39 -29.01
N LEU A 145 15.99 2.10 -28.64
CA LEU A 145 17.04 1.18 -29.10
C LEU A 145 16.98 0.97 -30.62
N ASP A 146 15.79 0.77 -31.18
CA ASP A 146 15.59 0.61 -32.62
C ASP A 146 16.07 1.84 -33.39
N CYS A 147 15.76 3.06 -32.89
CA CYS A 147 16.27 4.30 -33.47
C CYS A 147 17.79 4.38 -33.46
N VAL A 148 18.44 3.98 -32.36
CA VAL A 148 19.92 3.95 -32.27
C VAL A 148 20.50 2.93 -33.24
N ILE A 149 19.93 1.74 -33.33
CA ILE A 149 20.38 0.70 -34.26
C ILE A 149 20.26 1.19 -35.71
N ALA A 150 19.12 1.79 -36.08
CA ALA A 150 18.91 2.36 -37.41
C ALA A 150 19.93 3.47 -37.71
N SER A 151 20.16 4.38 -36.76
CA SER A 151 21.12 5.47 -36.91
C SER A 151 22.57 4.97 -37.07
N ILE A 152 22.94 3.89 -36.38
CA ILE A 152 24.25 3.25 -36.54
C ILE A 152 24.37 2.63 -37.94
N ALA A 153 23.32 1.95 -38.42
CA ALA A 153 23.30 1.36 -39.75
C ALA A 153 23.45 2.45 -40.84
N GLU A 154 22.71 3.54 -40.74
CA GLU A 154 22.81 4.68 -41.66
C GLU A 154 24.20 5.32 -41.64
N ASN A 155 24.79 5.54 -40.46
CA ASN A 155 26.15 6.07 -40.34
C ASN A 155 27.20 5.16 -40.98
N ASN A 156 27.04 3.84 -40.84
CA ASN A 156 27.93 2.88 -41.48
C ASN A 156 27.79 2.91 -43.00
N GLN A 157 26.57 3.02 -43.53
CA GLN A 157 26.33 3.16 -44.96
C GLN A 157 27.00 4.43 -45.50
N LEU A 158 26.76 5.58 -44.86
CA LEU A 158 27.40 6.84 -45.24
C LEU A 158 28.92 6.69 -45.26
N ARG A 159 29.52 6.07 -44.24
CA ARG A 159 30.97 5.84 -44.19
C ARG A 159 31.48 5.00 -45.37
N GLU A 160 30.76 3.98 -45.81
CA GLU A 160 31.13 3.24 -47.01
C GLU A 160 30.98 4.07 -48.28
N ASP A 161 29.91 4.84 -48.41
CA ASP A 161 29.68 5.73 -49.56
C ASP A 161 30.81 6.77 -49.66
N TRP A 162 31.21 7.37 -48.53
CA TRP A 162 32.35 8.29 -48.46
C TRP A 162 33.66 7.62 -48.88
N ARG A 163 33.92 6.38 -48.43
CA ARG A 163 35.12 5.62 -48.86
C ARG A 163 35.10 5.28 -50.35
N HIS A 164 33.92 5.00 -50.90
CA HIS A 164 33.77 4.75 -52.33
C HIS A 164 33.99 6.00 -53.15
N MET A 165 33.39 7.13 -52.75
CA MET A 165 33.65 8.45 -53.35
C MET A 165 35.14 8.78 -53.30
N ASP A 166 35.79 8.53 -52.16
CA ASP A 166 37.23 8.82 -51.97
C ASP A 166 38.13 8.08 -52.97
N LYS A 167 37.85 6.80 -53.19
CA LYS A 167 38.58 5.97 -54.14
C LYS A 167 38.27 6.35 -55.59
N ASP A 168 37.01 6.67 -55.90
CA ASP A 168 36.57 6.98 -57.25
C ASP A 168 37.18 8.29 -57.78
N TRP A 169 37.26 9.34 -56.95
CA TRP A 169 37.91 10.59 -57.37
C TRP A 169 39.40 10.40 -57.61
N MET A 170 40.08 9.60 -56.77
CA MET A 170 41.50 9.24 -56.95
C MET A 170 41.71 8.49 -58.27
N LEU A 171 40.87 7.49 -58.57
CA LEU A 171 40.95 6.72 -59.81
C LEU A 171 40.67 7.57 -61.06
N LYS A 172 39.81 8.58 -60.98
CA LYS A 172 39.55 9.51 -62.07
C LYS A 172 40.68 10.53 -62.29
N LEU A 173 41.38 10.93 -61.23
CA LEU A 173 42.48 11.90 -61.31
C LEU A 173 43.83 11.26 -61.66
N LEU A 174 44.05 10.00 -61.30
CA LEU A 174 45.30 9.26 -61.55
C LEU A 174 45.74 9.25 -63.03
N PRO A 175 44.86 8.98 -64.03
CA PRO A 175 45.25 9.02 -65.45
C PRO A 175 45.73 10.41 -65.89
N TRP A 176 45.09 11.48 -65.39
CA TRP A 176 45.48 12.85 -65.71
C TRP A 176 46.82 13.23 -65.07
N LEU A 177 47.04 12.82 -63.81
CA LEU A 177 48.31 13.05 -63.11
C LEU A 177 49.47 12.26 -63.75
N LEU A 178 49.24 11.00 -64.14
CA LEU A 178 50.24 10.16 -64.81
C LEU A 178 50.57 10.68 -66.22
N ALA A 179 49.56 11.10 -66.99
CA ALA A 179 49.78 11.73 -68.29
C ALA A 179 50.60 13.02 -68.15
N LYS A 180 50.32 13.84 -67.14
CA LYS A 180 51.07 15.07 -66.86
C LYS A 180 52.53 14.83 -66.45
N SER A 181 52.82 13.74 -65.72
CA SER A 181 54.21 13.39 -65.35
C SER A 181 55.04 12.81 -66.50
N LEU A 182 54.40 12.30 -67.56
CA LEU A 182 55.09 11.80 -68.77
C LEU A 182 55.39 12.89 -69.79
N LEU A 183 54.84 14.10 -69.59
CA LEU A 183 54.99 15.28 -70.45
C LEU A 183 56.04 16.29 -69.92
N ASN A 184 56.66 15.99 -68.78
CA ASN A 184 57.82 16.71 -68.20
C ASN A 184 59.05 15.80 -68.23
#